data_AF-A0A931LMC0-F1
#
_entry.id   AF-A0A931LMC0-F1
#
_cell.length_a   1.000
_cell.length_b   1.000
_cell.length_c   1.000
_cell.angle_alpha   90.00
_cell.angle_beta   90.00
_cell.angle_gamma   90.00
#
_symmetry.space_group_name_H-M   'P 1'
#
loop_
_entity.id
_entity.type
_entity.pdbx_description
1 polymer ?
#
loop_
_entity_poly.entity_id
_entity_poly.type
_entity_poly.pdbx_seq_one_letter_code
_entity_poly.pdbx_strand_id
1 'polypeptide(L)'
;MSKETGCSTHFYTALRIPLVDVQSEFDSQVLALTKILVDSLNEEKIQEQLSTKIKGEKGISKFERFLSTKGFTDYQPHIKFLRDLQSLRSSGSAHRKGEEFRKVATRFSLEEKTLTAVFEEILDRATRFLEYLRDKLL
;
A
#
# COMPACT_ATOMS: atom_id res chain seq x y z
N MET A 1 -9.89 17.37 30.22
CA MET A 1 -10.29 16.04 29.74
C MET A 1 -10.09 15.99 28.24
N SER A 2 -8.87 15.67 27.80
CA SER A 2 -8.52 15.58 26.39
C SER A 2 -8.63 14.12 25.96
N LYS A 3 -9.42 13.89 24.92
CA LYS A 3 -9.74 12.56 24.37
C LYS A 3 -8.47 11.91 23.82
N GLU A 4 -8.21 10.68 24.28
CA GLU A 4 -7.21 9.78 23.71
C GLU A 4 -7.54 9.51 22.25
N THR A 5 -6.65 9.94 21.36
CA THR A 5 -6.60 9.52 19.97
C THR A 5 -5.89 8.17 19.95
N GLY A 6 -6.66 7.10 19.74
CA GLY A 6 -6.15 5.74 19.56
C GLY A 6 -5.09 5.72 18.46
N CYS A 7 -3.84 5.56 18.90
CA CYS A 7 -2.66 6.01 18.20
C CYS A 7 -2.21 5.00 17.15
N SER A 8 -1.98 5.47 15.92
CA SER A 8 -1.42 4.74 14.79
C SER A 8 0.02 4.20 15.02
N THR A 9 0.57 4.35 16.23
CA THR A 9 1.94 4.01 16.64
C THR A 9 2.28 2.52 16.57
N HIS A 10 1.28 1.64 16.60
CA HIS A 10 1.54 0.20 16.65
C HIS A 10 2.00 -0.42 15.30
N PHE A 11 1.79 0.25 14.17
CA PHE A 11 2.13 -0.34 12.86
C PHE A 11 3.60 -0.21 12.48
N TYR A 12 4.26 0.88 12.89
CA TYR A 12 5.71 1.07 12.62
C TYR A 12 6.57 0.07 13.38
N THR A 13 6.18 -0.29 14.59
CA THR A 13 6.93 -1.25 15.43
C THR A 13 6.79 -2.70 14.95
N ALA A 14 5.76 -3.00 14.15
CA ALA A 14 5.47 -4.35 13.66
C ALA A 14 6.05 -4.62 12.25
N LEU A 15 6.42 -3.56 11.52
CA LEU A 15 6.98 -3.70 10.18
C LEU A 15 8.42 -4.20 10.30
N ARG A 16 8.65 -5.45 9.89
CA ARG A 16 9.97 -6.08 9.85
C ARG A 16 10.09 -6.93 8.60
N ILE A 17 11.32 -7.10 8.12
CA ILE A 17 11.59 -8.12 7.11
C ILE A 17 11.21 -9.48 7.74
N PRO A 18 10.37 -10.31 7.09
CA PRO A 18 10.05 -11.64 7.56
C PRO A 18 11.32 -12.43 7.87
N LEU A 19 11.48 -12.86 9.12
CA LEU A 19 12.65 -13.61 9.58
C LEU A 19 12.55 -15.09 9.18
N VAL A 20 11.34 -15.56 8.86
CA VAL A 20 11.06 -16.91 8.40
C VAL A 20 10.18 -16.83 7.15
N ASP A 21 10.45 -17.71 6.19
CA ASP A 21 9.72 -17.83 4.92
C ASP A 21 8.34 -18.49 5.13
N VAL A 22 7.50 -17.87 5.96
CA VAL A 22 6.18 -18.37 6.35
C VAL A 22 5.11 -17.42 5.85
N GLN A 23 4.15 -17.96 5.10
CA GLN A 23 3.06 -17.20 4.47
C GLN A 23 2.28 -16.32 5.46
N SER A 24 1.98 -16.82 6.67
CA SER A 24 1.24 -16.04 7.67
C SER A 24 2.01 -14.83 8.20
N GLU A 25 3.35 -14.92 8.30
CA GLU A 25 4.19 -13.77 8.65
C GLU A 25 4.22 -12.77 7.48
N PHE A 26 4.42 -13.24 6.25
CA PHE A 26 4.36 -12.40 5.06
C PHE A 26 3.02 -11.66 4.92
N ASP A 27 1.89 -12.35 5.07
CA ASP A 27 0.56 -11.75 4.99
C ASP A 27 0.35 -10.71 6.09
N SER A 28 0.87 -10.96 7.29
CA SER A 28 0.82 -10.00 8.40
C SER A 28 1.63 -8.74 8.11
N GLN A 29 2.81 -8.89 7.50
CA GLN A 29 3.66 -7.77 7.10
C GLN A 29 3.04 -6.96 5.95
N VAL A 30 2.48 -7.62 4.92
CA VAL A 30 1.73 -6.98 3.84
C VAL A 30 0.51 -6.23 4.37
N LEU A 31 -0.23 -6.83 5.31
CA LEU A 31 -1.37 -6.18 5.97
C LEU A 31 -0.95 -4.92 6.74
N ALA A 32 0.13 -5.01 7.52
CA ALA A 32 0.67 -3.87 8.26
C ALA A 32 1.07 -2.74 7.32
N LEU A 33 1.83 -3.04 6.26
CA LEU A 33 2.28 -2.03 5.30
C LEU A 33 1.10 -1.39 4.55
N THR A 34 0.10 -2.18 4.16
CA THR A 34 -1.11 -1.65 3.50
C THR A 34 -1.85 -0.68 4.41
N LYS A 35 -1.94 -0.96 5.72
CA LYS A 35 -2.55 -0.03 6.67
C LYS A 35 -1.78 1.29 6.77
N ILE A 36 -0.46 1.23 6.72
CA ILE A 36 0.42 2.41 6.81
C ILE A 36 0.34 3.27 5.54
N LEU A 37 0.29 2.66 4.34
CA LEU A 37 0.40 3.41 3.09
C LEU A 37 -0.95 3.68 2.40
N VAL A 38 -1.92 2.80 2.55
CA VAL A 38 -3.22 2.87 1.85
C VAL A 38 -4.33 3.28 2.80
N ASP A 39 -4.50 2.57 3.92
CA ASP A 39 -5.62 2.86 4.84
C ASP A 39 -5.42 4.18 5.60
N SER A 40 -4.18 4.69 5.65
CA SER A 40 -3.84 5.99 6.26
C SER A 40 -4.15 7.20 5.37
N LEU A 41 -4.46 6.98 4.09
CA LEU A 41 -4.77 8.07 3.16
C LEU A 41 -5.98 8.85 3.68
N ASN A 42 -5.79 10.14 3.94
CA ASN A 42 -6.86 11.00 4.40
C ASN A 42 -7.79 11.37 3.24
N GLU A 43 -8.75 10.49 2.97
CA GLU A 43 -9.71 10.63 1.88
C GLU A 43 -10.55 11.92 1.95
N GLU A 44 -10.80 12.44 3.15
CA GLU A 44 -11.54 13.68 3.37
C GLU A 44 -10.71 14.88 2.92
N LYS A 45 -9.47 15.03 3.40
CA LYS A 45 -8.55 16.10 3.00
C LYS A 45 -8.20 16.06 1.52
N ILE A 46 -8.05 14.86 0.95
CA ILE A 46 -7.83 14.72 -0.50
C ILE A 46 -9.06 15.22 -1.26
N GLN A 47 -10.27 14.89 -0.80
CA GLN A 47 -11.51 15.34 -1.44
C GLN A 47 -11.70 16.85 -1.35
N GLU A 48 -11.26 17.51 -0.27
CA GLU A 48 -11.27 18.99 -0.15
C GLU A 48 -10.41 19.68 -1.22
N GLN A 49 -9.38 19.01 -1.72
CA GLN A 49 -8.50 19.51 -2.79
C GLN A 49 -9.04 19.20 -4.20
N LEU A 50 -10.16 18.50 -4.31
CA LEU A 50 -10.77 18.07 -5.57
C LEU A 50 -12.10 18.81 -5.78
N SER A 51 -12.26 19.42 -6.95
CA SER A 51 -13.45 20.21 -7.29
C SER A 51 -14.72 19.37 -7.45
N THR A 52 -14.59 18.07 -7.72
CA THR A 52 -15.72 17.16 -7.94
C THR A 52 -15.63 15.92 -7.06
N LYS A 53 -16.80 15.38 -6.71
CA LYS A 53 -16.92 14.11 -5.97
C LYS A 53 -17.40 13.03 -6.92
N ILE A 54 -16.64 11.94 -7.02
CA ILE A 54 -17.02 10.77 -7.83
C ILE A 54 -17.65 9.73 -6.90
N LYS A 55 -18.88 9.31 -7.22
CA LYS A 55 -19.60 8.31 -6.41
C LYS A 55 -18.86 6.97 -6.46
N GLY A 56 -18.55 6.40 -5.29
CA GLY A 56 -17.88 5.10 -5.18
C GLY A 56 -16.36 5.12 -5.36
N GLU A 57 -15.75 6.30 -5.53
CA GLU A 57 -14.30 6.45 -5.60
C GLU A 57 -13.66 6.19 -4.22
N LYS A 58 -12.73 5.24 -4.17
CA LYS A 58 -11.98 4.83 -2.96
C LYS A 58 -10.61 5.51 -2.89
N GLY A 59 -9.95 5.41 -1.72
CA GLY A 59 -8.66 6.03 -1.39
C GLY A 59 -7.63 6.10 -2.50
N ILE A 60 -7.17 4.96 -3.04
CA ILE A 60 -6.11 4.96 -4.08
C ILE A 60 -6.55 5.69 -5.35
N SER A 61 -7.78 5.46 -5.82
CA SER A 61 -8.29 6.14 -7.02
C SER A 61 -8.49 7.64 -6.80
N LYS A 62 -8.94 8.03 -5.61
CA LYS A 62 -9.06 9.44 -5.23
C LYS A 62 -7.70 10.12 -5.16
N PHE A 63 -6.70 9.43 -4.62
CA PHE A 63 -5.32 9.91 -4.55
C PHE A 63 -4.70 10.05 -5.94
N GLU A 64 -4.90 9.08 -6.83
CA GLU A 64 -4.48 9.16 -8.23
C GLU A 64 -5.07 10.39 -8.94
N ARG A 65 -6.38 10.63 -8.78
CA ARG A 65 -7.05 11.81 -9.34
C ARG A 65 -6.49 13.12 -8.77
N PHE A 66 -6.17 13.14 -7.48
CA PHE A 66 -5.52 14.28 -6.85
C PHE A 66 -4.14 14.58 -7.45
N LEU A 67 -3.27 13.56 -7.60
CA LEU A 67 -1.95 13.74 -8.20
C LEU A 67 -2.05 14.22 -9.64
N SER A 68 -2.98 13.66 -10.41
CA SER A 68 -3.28 14.09 -11.77
C SER A 68 -3.74 15.56 -11.84
N THR A 69 -4.63 15.97 -10.93
CA THR A 69 -5.14 17.35 -10.86
C THR A 69 -4.06 18.35 -10.45
N LYS A 70 -3.06 17.92 -9.65
CA LYS A 70 -1.87 18.72 -9.33
C LYS A 70 -0.85 18.79 -10.47
N GLY A 71 -1.07 18.05 -11.57
CA GLY A 71 -0.20 18.08 -12.75
C GLY A 71 1.07 17.24 -12.63
N PHE A 72 1.15 16.33 -11.65
CA PHE A 72 2.27 15.40 -11.58
C PHE A 72 2.18 14.38 -12.73
N THR A 73 3.32 13.97 -13.29
CA THR A 73 3.38 13.12 -14.50
C THR A 73 4.07 11.78 -14.27
N ASP A 74 4.69 11.60 -13.10
CA ASP A 74 5.52 10.48 -12.67
C ASP A 74 4.87 9.63 -11.56
N TYR A 75 3.59 9.84 -11.26
CA TYR A 75 2.89 9.14 -10.16
C TYR A 75 2.46 7.70 -10.48
N GLN A 76 2.41 7.31 -11.76
CA GLN A 76 1.78 6.09 -12.23
C GLN A 76 2.44 4.82 -11.66
N PRO A 77 3.79 4.72 -11.57
CA PRO A 77 4.43 3.58 -10.91
C PRO A 77 4.04 3.45 -9.43
N HIS A 78 3.87 4.57 -8.73
CA HIS A 78 3.49 4.60 -7.33
C HIS A 78 2.04 4.20 -7.10
N ILE A 79 1.12 4.69 -7.93
CA ILE A 79 -0.28 4.25 -7.89
C ILE A 79 -0.40 2.76 -8.21
N LYS A 80 0.34 2.28 -9.22
CA LYS A 80 0.39 0.84 -9.55
C LYS A 80 0.87 0.03 -8.34
N PHE A 81 1.95 0.47 -7.68
CA PHE A 81 2.45 -0.17 -6.47
C PHE A 81 1.40 -0.25 -5.36
N LEU A 82 0.69 0.85 -5.04
CA LEU A 82 -0.34 0.84 -4.00
C LEU A 82 -1.50 -0.13 -4.34
N ARG A 83 -1.89 -0.21 -5.63
CA ARG A 83 -2.92 -1.15 -6.09
C ARG A 83 -2.43 -2.60 -5.97
N ASP A 84 -1.22 -2.89 -6.42
CA ASP A 84 -0.63 -4.23 -6.32
C ASP A 84 -0.51 -4.66 -4.83
N LEU A 85 -0.11 -3.76 -3.93
CA LEU A 85 -0.06 -4.00 -2.48
C LEU A 85 -1.44 -4.29 -1.89
N GLN A 86 -2.46 -3.50 -2.27
CA GLN A 86 -3.84 -3.72 -1.82
C GLN A 86 -4.41 -5.05 -2.33
N SER A 87 -4.13 -5.41 -3.59
CA SER A 87 -4.49 -6.70 -4.16
C SER A 87 -3.83 -7.84 -3.39
N LEU A 88 -2.53 -7.73 -3.09
CA LEU A 88 -1.79 -8.73 -2.33
C LEU A 88 -2.44 -8.98 -0.95
N ARG A 89 -2.75 -7.92 -0.21
CA ARG A 89 -3.51 -8.00 1.06
C ARG A 89 -4.83 -8.73 0.91
N SER A 90 -5.62 -8.40 -0.13
CA SER A 90 -6.94 -9.02 -0.33
C SER A 90 -6.85 -10.51 -0.71
N SER A 91 -5.72 -10.92 -1.29
CA SER A 91 -5.48 -12.28 -1.75
C SER A 91 -4.83 -13.19 -0.70
N GLY A 92 -4.04 -12.64 0.25
CA GLY A 92 -3.30 -13.43 1.25
C GLY A 92 -4.19 -14.13 2.29
N SER A 93 -5.34 -13.55 2.63
CA SER A 93 -6.29 -14.18 3.58
C SER A 93 -7.05 -15.38 2.99
N ALA A 94 -7.01 -15.56 1.67
CA ALA A 94 -7.65 -16.68 1.01
C ALA A 94 -6.70 -17.87 1.03
N HIS A 95 -6.92 -18.77 1.99
CA HIS A 95 -6.26 -20.08 2.16
C HIS A 95 -6.29 -21.02 0.93
N ARG A 96 -6.69 -20.55 -0.25
CA ARG A 96 -6.71 -21.27 -1.51
C ARG A 96 -6.00 -20.42 -2.54
N LYS A 97 -4.91 -20.96 -3.08
CA LYS A 97 -4.10 -20.52 -4.24
C LYS A 97 -4.97 -20.16 -5.47
N GLY A 98 -5.76 -19.10 -5.36
CA GLY A 98 -6.59 -18.57 -6.42
C GLY A 98 -5.73 -18.00 -7.54
N GLU A 99 -6.30 -17.93 -8.74
CA GLU A 99 -5.66 -17.34 -9.91
C GLU A 99 -5.21 -15.89 -9.64
N GLU A 100 -5.95 -15.14 -8.84
CA GLU A 100 -5.64 -13.75 -8.47
C GLU A 100 -4.41 -13.64 -7.55
N PHE A 101 -4.26 -14.52 -6.56
CA PHE A 101 -3.03 -14.57 -5.75
C PHE A 101 -1.83 -14.86 -6.66
N ARG A 102 -1.95 -15.84 -7.56
CA ARG A 102 -0.87 -16.17 -8.53
C ARG A 102 -0.54 -15.00 -9.45
N LYS A 103 -1.53 -14.31 -10.02
CA LYS A 103 -1.30 -13.12 -10.87
C LYS A 103 -0.57 -12.01 -10.13
N VAL A 104 -0.99 -11.71 -8.90
CA VAL A 104 -0.36 -10.68 -8.07
C VAL A 104 1.03 -11.15 -7.64
N ALA A 105 1.18 -12.42 -7.30
CA ALA A 105 2.43 -13.08 -6.98
C ALA A 105 3.45 -12.96 -8.12
N THR A 106 3.04 -13.22 -9.37
CA THR A 106 3.89 -13.03 -10.56
C THR A 106 4.35 -11.57 -10.70
N ARG A 107 3.53 -10.56 -10.36
CA ARG A 107 3.94 -9.14 -10.42
C ARG A 107 5.03 -8.76 -9.41
N PHE A 108 5.15 -9.56 -8.35
CA PHE A 108 6.19 -9.47 -7.34
C PHE A 108 7.24 -10.58 -7.47
N SER A 109 7.22 -11.36 -8.56
CA SER A 109 8.11 -12.49 -8.81
C SER A 109 8.16 -13.53 -7.67
N LEU A 110 7.04 -13.74 -6.99
CA LEU A 110 6.90 -14.67 -5.84
C LEU A 110 7.12 -16.15 -6.20
N GLU A 111 7.11 -16.54 -7.47
CA GLU A 111 7.40 -17.93 -7.90
C GLU A 111 8.91 -18.21 -8.02
N GLU A 112 9.74 -17.16 -8.11
CA GLU A 112 11.18 -17.26 -8.32
C GLU A 112 12.01 -16.77 -7.12
N LYS A 113 11.34 -16.17 -6.11
CA LYS A 113 11.95 -15.53 -4.95
C LYS A 113 11.34 -16.05 -3.65
N THR A 114 12.11 -16.01 -2.56
CA THR A 114 11.61 -16.27 -1.21
C THR A 114 10.63 -15.17 -0.78
N LEU A 115 9.71 -15.45 0.17
CA LEU A 115 8.79 -14.42 0.66
C LEU A 115 9.55 -13.24 1.29
N THR A 116 10.70 -13.52 1.90
CA THR A 116 11.64 -12.51 2.41
C THR A 116 12.12 -11.58 1.28
N ALA A 117 12.68 -12.13 0.20
CA ALA A 117 13.20 -11.34 -0.91
C ALA A 117 12.09 -10.54 -1.62
N VAL A 118 10.88 -11.10 -1.70
CA VAL A 118 9.72 -10.35 -2.21
C VAL A 118 9.35 -9.22 -1.27
N PHE A 119 9.34 -9.46 0.04
CA PHE A 119 8.98 -8.41 0.98
C PHE A 119 10.03 -7.29 1.01
N GLU A 120 11.31 -7.59 0.84
CA GLU A 120 12.37 -6.59 0.64
C GLU A 120 12.08 -5.70 -0.58
N GLU A 121 11.67 -6.28 -1.71
CA GLU A 121 11.29 -5.52 -2.89
C GLU A 121 10.03 -4.65 -2.66
N ILE A 122 9.06 -5.16 -1.89
CA ILE A 122 7.90 -4.38 -1.47
C ILE A 122 8.33 -3.17 -0.63
N LEU A 123 9.28 -3.34 0.29
CA LEU A 123 9.82 -2.25 1.11
C LEU A 123 10.63 -1.24 0.31
N ASP A 124 11.40 -1.67 -0.69
CA ASP A 124 12.11 -0.77 -1.60
C ASP A 124 11.11 0.09 -2.40
N ARG A 125 10.07 -0.53 -2.96
CA ARG A 125 8.99 0.21 -3.66
C ARG A 125 8.24 1.16 -2.73
N ALA A 126 8.01 0.76 -1.47
CA ALA A 126 7.42 1.62 -0.44
C ALA A 126 8.32 2.83 -0.14
N THR A 127 9.63 2.62 -0.02
CA THR A 127 10.61 3.68 0.24
C THR A 127 10.60 4.69 -0.90
N ARG A 128 10.69 4.23 -2.15
CA ARG A 128 10.60 5.10 -3.34
C ARG A 128 9.28 5.88 -3.40
N PHE A 129 8.18 5.28 -2.97
CA PHE A 129 6.90 5.98 -2.87
C PHE A 129 6.95 7.10 -1.83
N LEU A 130 7.48 6.83 -0.64
CA LEU A 130 7.62 7.86 0.39
C LEU A 130 8.57 8.98 -0.03
N GLU A 131 9.66 8.67 -0.73
CA GLU A 131 10.56 9.66 -1.33
C GLU A 131 9.84 10.51 -2.38
N TYR A 132 9.04 9.88 -3.25
CA TYR A 132 8.22 10.61 -4.21
C TYR A 132 7.25 11.59 -3.52
N LEU A 133 6.57 11.16 -2.44
CA LEU A 133 5.70 12.05 -1.67
C LEU A 133 6.50 13.20 -1.05
N ARG A 134 7.66 12.90 -0.47
CA ARG A 134 8.54 13.91 0.12
C ARG A 134 8.97 14.94 -0.92
N ASP A 135 9.37 14.51 -2.11
CA ASP A 135 9.95 15.40 -3.11
C ASP A 135 8.89 16.22 -3.88
N LYS A 136 7.62 15.77 -3.90
CA LYS A 136 6.53 16.44 -4.66
C LYS A 136 5.48 17.13 -3.80
N LEU A 137 5.27 16.68 -2.56
CA LEU A 137 4.14 17.11 -1.71
C LEU A 137 4.57 17.71 -0.36
N LEU A 138 5.83 17.56 0.06
CA LEU A 138 6.39 18.12 1.29
C LEU A 138 7.46 19.17 0.96
#